data_AF-A0A934DXL0-F1
#
_entry.id   AF-A0A934DXL0-F1
#
_cell.length_a   1.000
_cell.length_b   1.000
_cell.length_c   1.000
_cell.angle_alpha   90.00
_cell.angle_beta   90.00
_cell.angle_gamma   90.00
#
_symmetry.space_group_name_H-M   'P 1'
#
loop_
_entity.id
_entity.type
_entity.pdbx_description
1 polymer ?
#
loop_
_entity_poly.entity_id
_entity_poly.type
_entity_poly.pdbx_seq_one_letter_code
_entity_poly.pdbx_strand_id
1 'polypeptide(L)'
;MNASALPDLAALRSRLIRRQVAVTLPIGALAAYVFVVRVGGDSWLHLAVGGAVLYAITTIAQYAVTHRILASAMVRGRDEPPGARLRRLLEIPGRMIVASLAIWTLGGLGFGVGCAIYLHQGVSLVIGSTVIWLLGALAPAVVLFNTFDEILRPVALDEYRCCKTRVSGNGLPWVRQRWLLPSAFVIALVSLVVFCGLALSSQFAEATRSVVARVAEQNPGLAALVEHELASAGMGALWPVAIIGAFLVISFIITGYTLALRQSSAAASIESSLRALVAGTPQMPEWVATDELGDLSFATTQVSAEMQHIFTQLKAMAAGDLRSEIRGESGLLRAFGESRAGMLRLAEVMVALARGELGARPDIAGDLGTSFAALHSSLQAIANQAQKIADGDLRQEVEVPGTLGNSLRRMNGNLRTMVGQSQDGSARLSDLVVNLQGAAS
;
A
#
# COMPACT_ATOMS: atom_id res chain seq x y z
N MET A 1 -3.25 26.06 -3.30
CA MET A 1 -2.40 24.90 -3.61
C MET A 1 -1.57 25.25 -4.83
N ASN A 2 -0.26 25.44 -4.68
CA ASN A 2 0.61 25.61 -5.83
C ASN A 2 0.48 24.35 -6.67
N ALA A 3 0.14 24.49 -7.95
CA ALA A 3 0.21 23.39 -8.89
C ALA A 3 1.64 22.85 -8.81
N SER A 4 1.84 21.73 -8.11
CA SER A 4 3.12 21.03 -8.11
C SER A 4 3.49 20.89 -9.57
N ALA A 5 4.65 21.45 -9.94
CA ALA A 5 5.09 21.52 -11.32
C ALA A 5 4.93 20.12 -11.92
N LEU A 6 3.95 19.97 -12.81
CA LEU A 6 3.67 18.67 -13.40
C LEU A 6 4.99 18.18 -13.98
N PRO A 7 5.43 16.95 -13.63
CA PRO A 7 6.68 16.44 -14.14
C PRO A 7 6.66 16.55 -15.66
N ASP A 8 7.74 17.10 -16.22
CA ASP A 8 7.85 17.37 -17.65
C ASP A 8 7.51 16.09 -18.42
N LEU A 9 6.39 16.14 -19.15
CA LEU A 9 5.86 15.03 -19.94
C LEU A 9 6.91 14.54 -20.94
N ALA A 10 7.74 15.43 -21.47
CA ALA A 10 8.80 15.08 -22.40
C ALA A 10 9.92 14.28 -21.69
N ALA A 11 10.31 14.68 -20.48
CA ALA A 11 11.27 13.96 -19.67
C ALA A 11 10.76 12.56 -19.28
N LEU A 12 9.51 12.45 -18.82
CA LEU A 12 8.89 11.17 -18.46
C LEU A 12 8.83 10.21 -19.66
N ARG A 13 8.35 10.73 -20.81
CA ARG A 13 8.29 9.99 -22.07
C ARG A 13 9.66 9.49 -22.50
N SER A 14 10.69 10.35 -22.50
CA SER A 14 12.03 9.97 -22.96
C SER A 14 12.66 8.88 -22.08
N ARG A 15 12.42 8.90 -20.77
CA ARG A 15 12.84 7.86 -19.84
C ARG A 15 12.17 6.52 -20.13
N LEU A 16 10.85 6.52 -20.32
CA LEU A 16 10.08 5.30 -20.63
C LEU A 16 10.57 4.66 -21.94
N ILE A 17 10.73 5.44 -23.01
CA ILE A 17 11.19 4.93 -24.31
C ILE A 17 12.62 4.42 -24.22
N ARG A 18 13.54 5.16 -23.57
CA ARG A 18 14.93 4.73 -23.44
C ARG A 18 15.03 3.38 -22.74
N ARG A 19 14.27 3.19 -21.66
CA ARG A 19 14.21 1.91 -20.95
C ARG A 19 13.58 0.82 -21.81
N GLN A 20 12.50 1.14 -22.53
CA GLN A 20 11.86 0.20 -23.42
C GLN A 20 12.79 -0.30 -24.52
N VAL A 21 13.51 0.61 -25.19
CA VAL A 21 14.50 0.25 -26.22
C VAL A 21 15.62 -0.58 -25.61
N ALA A 22 16.15 -0.19 -24.44
CA ALA A 22 17.23 -0.94 -23.78
C ALA A 22 16.84 -2.39 -23.44
N VAL A 23 15.58 -2.62 -23.04
CA VAL A 23 15.07 -3.96 -22.71
C VAL A 23 14.72 -4.75 -23.98
N THR A 24 14.13 -4.12 -25.00
CA THR A 24 13.63 -4.82 -26.19
C THR A 24 14.68 -5.05 -27.27
N LEU A 25 15.73 -4.23 -27.35
CA LEU A 25 16.81 -4.35 -28.34
C LEU A 25 17.50 -5.74 -28.33
N PRO A 26 17.99 -6.28 -27.19
CA PRO A 26 18.65 -7.59 -27.19
C PRO A 26 17.68 -8.72 -27.60
N ILE A 27 16.40 -8.59 -27.26
CA ILE A 27 15.38 -9.59 -27.61
C ILE A 27 15.01 -9.52 -29.08
N GLY A 28 14.90 -8.31 -29.64
CA GLY A 28 14.72 -8.11 -31.08
C GLY A 28 15.87 -8.71 -31.88
N ALA A 29 17.11 -8.53 -31.42
CA ALA A 29 18.29 -9.13 -32.03
C ALA A 29 18.25 -10.67 -31.96
N LEU A 30 17.87 -11.25 -30.82
CA LEU A 30 17.72 -12.70 -30.69
C LEU A 30 16.59 -13.25 -31.58
N ALA A 31 15.44 -12.59 -31.62
CA ALA A 31 14.31 -12.97 -32.47
C ALA A 31 14.68 -12.93 -33.95
N ALA A 32 15.40 -11.88 -34.38
CA ALA A 32 15.93 -11.77 -35.74
C ALA A 32 16.95 -12.89 -36.04
N TYR A 33 17.84 -13.21 -35.10
CA TYR A 33 18.80 -14.30 -35.25
C TYR A 33 18.09 -15.65 -35.42
N VAL A 34 17.14 -15.99 -34.55
CA VAL A 34 16.37 -17.24 -34.64
C VAL A 34 15.60 -17.30 -35.97
N PHE A 35 15.06 -16.17 -36.44
CA PHE A 35 14.39 -16.11 -37.72
C PHE A 35 15.35 -16.37 -38.89
N VAL A 36 16.53 -15.76 -38.90
CA VAL A 36 17.56 -15.98 -39.95
C VAL A 36 18.00 -17.45 -39.97
N VAL A 37 18.27 -18.04 -38.80
CA VAL A 37 18.61 -19.47 -38.68
C VAL A 37 17.49 -20.35 -39.23
N ARG A 38 16.23 -19.98 -38.97
CA ARG A 38 15.06 -20.73 -39.46
C ARG A 38 14.88 -20.65 -40.97
N VAL A 39 15.20 -19.51 -41.58
CA VAL A 39 15.08 -19.31 -43.03
C VAL A 39 16.19 -20.04 -43.79
N GLY A 40 17.43 -19.98 -43.29
CA GLY A 40 18.61 -20.57 -43.93
C GLY A 40 19.07 -19.85 -45.21
N GLY A 41 20.26 -20.21 -45.71
CA GLY A 41 20.80 -19.76 -47.01
C GLY A 41 21.54 -18.41 -47.01
N ASP A 42 22.01 -18.00 -48.19
CA ASP A 42 22.86 -16.82 -48.41
C ASP A 42 22.12 -15.47 -48.29
N SER A 43 20.80 -15.50 -48.05
CA SER A 43 19.96 -14.30 -47.95
C SER A 43 20.07 -13.55 -46.62
N TRP A 44 21.05 -13.88 -45.77
CA TRP A 44 21.18 -13.32 -44.41
C TRP A 44 21.25 -11.80 -44.39
N LEU A 45 21.91 -11.17 -45.38
CA LEU A 45 22.03 -9.71 -45.45
C LEU A 45 20.68 -9.04 -45.69
N HIS A 46 19.88 -9.55 -46.63
CA HIS A 46 18.54 -9.03 -46.92
C HIS A 46 17.60 -9.21 -45.73
N LEU A 47 17.69 -10.35 -45.05
CA LEU A 47 16.91 -10.63 -43.84
C LEU A 47 17.32 -9.75 -42.66
N ALA A 48 18.62 -9.49 -42.49
CA ALA A 48 19.13 -8.60 -41.45
C ALA A 48 18.68 -7.15 -41.68
N VAL A 49 18.79 -6.65 -42.92
CA VAL A 49 18.31 -5.31 -43.29
C VAL A 49 16.78 -5.21 -43.11
N GLY A 50 16.03 -6.19 -43.61
CA GLY A 50 14.57 -6.24 -43.46
C GLY A 50 14.15 -6.29 -41.99
N GLY A 51 14.82 -7.09 -41.17
CA GLY A 51 14.59 -7.18 -39.73
C GLY A 51 14.91 -5.88 -38.99
N ALA A 52 16.00 -5.19 -39.37
CA ALA A 52 16.36 -3.89 -38.79
C ALA A 52 15.32 -2.79 -39.14
N VAL A 53 14.87 -2.75 -40.39
CA VAL A 53 13.80 -1.83 -40.83
C VAL A 53 12.50 -2.10 -40.08
N LEU A 54 12.13 -3.38 -39.93
CA LEU A 54 10.94 -3.75 -39.15
C LEU A 54 11.07 -3.33 -37.69
N TYR A 55 12.22 -3.59 -37.06
CA TYR A 55 12.49 -3.16 -35.67
C TYR A 55 12.38 -1.64 -35.52
N ALA A 56 12.87 -0.87 -36.50
CA ALA A 56 12.70 0.58 -36.50
C ALA A 56 11.22 0.98 -36.59
N ILE A 57 10.45 0.36 -37.48
CA ILE A 57 9.00 0.61 -37.63
C ILE A 57 8.24 0.27 -36.34
N THR A 58 8.49 -0.90 -35.74
CA THR A 58 7.82 -1.31 -34.49
C THR A 58 8.21 -0.38 -33.34
N THR A 59 9.45 0.08 -33.28
CA THR A 59 9.91 1.06 -32.29
C THR A 59 9.22 2.42 -32.48
N ILE A 60 9.05 2.90 -33.72
CA ILE A 60 8.32 4.13 -34.01
C ILE A 60 6.83 3.99 -33.66
N ALA A 61 6.20 2.87 -34.03
CA ALA A 61 4.81 2.60 -33.67
C ALA A 61 4.63 2.56 -32.15
N GLN A 62 5.56 1.93 -31.44
CA GLN A 62 5.57 1.88 -29.99
C GLN A 62 5.75 3.26 -29.37
N TYR A 63 6.66 4.09 -29.89
CA TYR A 63 6.81 5.49 -29.47
C TYR A 63 5.48 6.24 -29.59
N ALA A 64 4.80 6.13 -30.72
CA ALA A 64 3.54 6.81 -30.97
C ALA A 64 2.44 6.35 -29.99
N VAL A 65 2.33 5.05 -29.72
CA VAL A 65 1.36 4.50 -28.78
C VAL A 65 1.68 4.90 -27.33
N THR A 66 2.95 4.82 -26.91
CA THR A 66 3.41 5.32 -25.61
C THR A 66 3.07 6.79 -25.43
N HIS A 67 3.31 7.61 -26.47
CA HIS A 67 2.96 9.03 -26.43
C HIS A 67 1.46 9.26 -26.26
N ARG A 68 0.61 8.56 -27.03
CA ARG A 68 -0.85 8.71 -26.95
C ARG A 68 -1.41 8.26 -25.59
N ILE A 69 -0.93 7.13 -25.07
CA ILE A 69 -1.38 6.62 -23.76
C ILE A 69 -0.93 7.56 -22.64
N LEU A 70 0.32 8.04 -22.65
CA LEU A 70 0.82 8.95 -21.63
C LEU A 70 0.10 10.32 -21.69
N ALA A 71 -0.10 10.87 -22.89
CA ALA A 71 -0.83 12.12 -23.08
C ALA A 71 -2.27 12.02 -22.56
N SER A 72 -2.99 10.94 -22.92
CA SER A 72 -4.37 10.73 -22.45
C SER A 72 -4.48 10.48 -20.94
N ALA A 73 -3.47 9.88 -20.31
CA ALA A 73 -3.46 9.66 -18.87
C ALA A 73 -3.14 10.94 -18.07
N MET A 74 -2.36 11.86 -18.65
CA MET A 74 -1.89 13.07 -17.96
C MET A 74 -2.87 14.24 -18.01
N VAL A 75 -3.71 14.33 -19.05
CA VAL A 75 -4.74 15.36 -19.15
C VAL A 75 -5.82 15.14 -18.09
N ARG A 76 -6.09 16.15 -17.26
CA ARG A 76 -7.25 16.19 -16.36
C ARG A 76 -8.44 16.74 -17.13
N GLY A 77 -9.48 15.92 -17.33
CA GLY A 77 -10.78 16.38 -17.77
C GLY A 77 -11.45 17.28 -16.72
N ARG A 78 -12.24 18.24 -17.20
CA ARG A 78 -12.87 19.28 -16.38
C ARG A 78 -13.83 18.72 -15.33
N ASP A 79 -14.49 17.61 -15.64
CA ASP A 79 -15.55 16.99 -14.83
C ASP A 79 -15.19 15.56 -14.40
N GLU A 80 -13.91 15.26 -14.25
CA GLU A 80 -13.47 13.92 -13.86
C GLU A 80 -13.72 13.64 -12.37
N PRO A 81 -14.24 12.44 -12.03
CA PRO A 81 -14.40 12.07 -10.63
C PRO A 81 -13.03 11.98 -9.93
N PRO A 82 -12.99 12.23 -8.60
CA PRO A 82 -11.74 12.15 -7.85
C PRO A 82 -11.12 10.75 -8.01
N GLY A 83 -9.82 10.72 -8.29
CA GLY A 83 -9.09 9.47 -8.55
C GLY A 83 -9.13 8.94 -9.98
N ALA A 84 -9.91 9.54 -10.91
CA ALA A 84 -9.93 9.09 -12.31
C ALA A 84 -8.56 9.17 -12.98
N ARG A 85 -7.82 10.25 -12.73
CA ARG A 85 -6.44 10.41 -13.22
C ARG A 85 -5.49 9.39 -12.60
N LEU A 86 -5.58 9.16 -11.28
CA LEU A 86 -4.77 8.15 -10.60
C LEU A 86 -5.01 6.77 -11.22
N ARG A 87 -6.28 6.43 -11.49
CA ARG A 87 -6.63 5.19 -12.20
C ARG A 87 -5.97 5.10 -13.57
N ARG A 88 -6.04 6.16 -14.39
CA ARG A 88 -5.39 6.14 -15.72
C ARG A 88 -3.88 6.00 -15.63
N LEU A 89 -3.22 6.66 -14.67
CA LEU A 89 -1.78 6.55 -14.44
C LEU A 89 -1.38 5.12 -14.09
N LEU A 90 -2.14 4.50 -13.20
CA LEU A 90 -1.94 3.13 -12.75
C LEU A 90 -2.24 2.07 -13.83
N GLU A 91 -3.07 2.39 -14.82
CA GLU A 91 -3.34 1.52 -15.98
C GLU A 91 -2.23 1.56 -17.05
N ILE A 92 -1.35 2.57 -17.05
CA ILE A 92 -0.34 2.75 -18.11
C ILE A 92 0.55 1.51 -18.27
N PRO A 93 1.17 0.92 -17.22
CA PRO A 93 2.05 -0.22 -17.40
C PRO A 93 1.37 -1.40 -18.09
N GLY A 94 0.12 -1.72 -17.69
CA GLY A 94 -0.66 -2.78 -18.32
C GLY A 94 -1.02 -2.47 -19.77
N ARG A 95 -1.50 -1.25 -20.06
CA ARG A 95 -1.81 -0.82 -21.43
C ARG A 95 -0.59 -0.82 -22.35
N MET A 96 0.59 -0.44 -21.82
CA MET A 96 1.86 -0.46 -22.56
C MET A 96 2.26 -1.88 -22.98
N ILE A 97 2.08 -2.87 -22.11
CA ILE A 97 2.41 -4.25 -22.42
C ILE A 97 1.49 -4.80 -23.49
N VAL A 98 0.18 -4.59 -23.36
CA VAL A 98 -0.80 -5.02 -24.37
C VAL A 98 -0.48 -4.41 -25.73
N ALA A 99 -0.19 -3.11 -25.75
CA ALA A 99 0.23 -2.42 -26.97
C ALA A 99 1.54 -3.00 -27.54
N SER A 100 2.54 -3.24 -26.70
CA SER A 100 3.82 -3.81 -27.12
C SER A 100 3.63 -5.20 -27.71
N LEU A 101 2.82 -6.06 -27.07
CA LEU A 101 2.49 -7.38 -27.59
C LEU A 101 1.84 -7.27 -28.97
N ALA A 102 0.81 -6.43 -29.11
CA ALA A 102 0.13 -6.23 -30.39
C ALA A 102 1.08 -5.74 -31.49
N ILE A 103 1.88 -4.71 -31.22
CA ILE A 103 2.80 -4.11 -32.19
C ILE A 103 3.86 -5.12 -32.64
N TRP A 104 4.46 -5.84 -31.71
CA TRP A 104 5.51 -6.81 -32.04
C TRP A 104 4.96 -8.04 -32.76
N THR A 105 3.80 -8.56 -32.36
CA THR A 105 3.15 -9.68 -33.06
C THR A 105 2.71 -9.29 -34.47
N LEU A 106 2.12 -8.11 -34.65
CA LEU A 106 1.75 -7.59 -35.98
C LEU A 106 2.99 -7.33 -36.84
N GLY A 107 4.08 -6.83 -36.24
CA GLY A 107 5.37 -6.67 -36.91
C GLY A 107 5.90 -8.01 -37.40
N GLY A 108 5.96 -9.02 -36.53
CA GLY A 108 6.39 -10.37 -36.89
C GLY A 108 5.53 -11.02 -37.97
N LEU A 109 4.22 -10.83 -37.92
CA LEU A 109 3.29 -11.27 -38.96
C LEU A 109 3.59 -10.61 -40.30
N GLY A 110 3.66 -9.27 -40.34
CA GLY A 110 3.93 -8.52 -41.56
C GLY A 110 5.28 -8.87 -42.18
N PHE A 111 6.31 -9.04 -41.34
CA PHE A 111 7.64 -9.47 -41.78
C PHE A 111 7.63 -10.91 -42.30
N GLY A 112 6.94 -11.82 -41.62
CA GLY A 112 6.78 -13.19 -42.06
C GLY A 112 6.12 -13.28 -43.43
N VAL A 113 5.06 -12.50 -43.66
CA VAL A 113 4.38 -12.39 -44.98
C VAL A 113 5.33 -11.84 -46.04
N GLY A 114 6.07 -10.76 -45.74
CA GLY A 114 7.04 -10.18 -46.65
C GLY A 114 8.14 -11.18 -47.07
N CYS A 115 8.71 -11.89 -46.10
CA CYS A 115 9.71 -12.92 -46.37
C CYS A 115 9.14 -14.14 -47.10
N ALA A 116 7.90 -14.55 -46.81
CA ALA A 116 7.26 -15.67 -47.50
C ALA A 116 7.05 -15.36 -48.98
N ILE A 117 6.64 -14.14 -49.31
CA ILE A 117 6.51 -13.66 -50.69
C ILE A 117 7.88 -13.55 -51.36
N TYR A 118 8.85 -12.91 -50.70
CA TYR A 118 10.18 -12.67 -51.26
C TYR A 118 10.99 -13.95 -51.51
N LEU A 119 10.89 -14.93 -50.61
CA LEU A 119 11.62 -16.19 -50.67
C LEU A 119 10.81 -17.34 -51.29
N HIS A 120 9.58 -17.07 -51.75
CA HIS A 120 8.64 -18.07 -52.23
C HIS A 120 8.43 -19.23 -51.25
N GLN A 121 8.37 -18.92 -49.94
CA GLN A 121 8.14 -19.91 -48.88
C GLN A 121 6.66 -19.99 -48.49
N GLY A 122 6.26 -21.14 -47.95
CA GLY A 122 4.88 -21.38 -47.52
C GLY A 122 4.46 -20.66 -46.24
N VAL A 123 3.18 -20.82 -45.88
CA VAL A 123 2.54 -20.22 -44.69
C VAL A 123 3.24 -20.57 -43.38
N SER A 124 4.01 -21.67 -43.34
CA SER A 124 4.78 -22.08 -42.16
C SER A 124 5.81 -21.02 -41.73
N LEU A 125 6.39 -20.27 -42.66
CA LEU A 125 7.32 -19.17 -42.33
C LEU A 125 6.60 -18.02 -41.62
N VAL A 126 5.38 -17.70 -42.08
CA VAL A 126 4.54 -16.64 -41.49
C VAL A 126 4.16 -17.00 -40.06
N ILE A 127 3.73 -18.24 -39.83
CA ILE A 127 3.39 -18.74 -38.49
C ILE A 127 4.63 -18.72 -37.59
N GLY A 128 5.77 -19.25 -38.07
CA GLY A 128 7.03 -19.27 -37.32
C GLY A 128 7.48 -17.87 -36.91
N SER A 129 7.46 -16.91 -37.83
CA SER A 129 7.75 -15.50 -37.54
C SER A 129 6.81 -14.96 -36.46
N THR A 130 5.50 -15.09 -36.66
CA THR A 130 4.49 -14.55 -35.72
C THR A 130 4.71 -15.08 -34.30
N VAL A 131 4.99 -16.38 -34.16
CA VAL A 131 5.27 -17.03 -32.88
C VAL A 131 6.57 -16.54 -32.27
N ILE A 132 7.67 -16.45 -33.04
CA ILE A 132 8.97 -15.93 -32.58
C ILE A 132 8.82 -14.52 -32.00
N TRP A 133 8.13 -13.63 -32.72
CA TRP A 133 7.95 -12.24 -32.32
C TRP A 133 6.96 -12.08 -31.16
N LEU A 134 5.91 -12.89 -31.09
CA LEU A 134 4.99 -12.92 -29.93
C LEU A 134 5.74 -13.34 -28.66
N LEU A 135 6.49 -14.44 -28.70
CA LEU A 135 7.25 -14.93 -27.54
C LEU A 135 8.38 -13.95 -27.16
N GLY A 136 9.05 -13.37 -28.17
CA GLY A 136 10.02 -12.30 -27.98
C GLY A 136 9.40 -11.05 -27.33
N ALA A 137 8.14 -10.72 -27.59
CA ALA A 137 7.46 -9.60 -26.94
C ALA A 137 6.96 -9.94 -25.52
N LEU A 138 6.63 -11.21 -25.26
CA LEU A 138 6.19 -11.68 -23.95
C LEU A 138 7.35 -11.76 -22.94
N ALA A 139 8.53 -12.20 -23.36
CA ALA A 139 9.71 -12.31 -22.50
C ALA A 139 10.06 -11.02 -21.70
N PRO A 140 10.16 -9.83 -22.31
CA PRO A 140 10.44 -8.59 -21.59
C PRO A 140 9.23 -8.00 -20.88
N ALA A 141 8.01 -8.50 -21.09
CA ALA A 141 6.78 -7.83 -20.67
C ALA A 141 6.77 -7.54 -19.16
N VAL A 142 7.25 -8.47 -18.33
CA VAL A 142 7.31 -8.30 -16.87
C VAL A 142 8.34 -7.26 -16.46
N VAL A 143 9.53 -7.28 -17.09
CA VAL A 143 10.58 -6.28 -16.83
C VAL A 143 10.10 -4.89 -17.22
N LEU A 144 9.44 -4.77 -18.36
CA LEU A 144 8.82 -3.52 -18.81
C LEU A 144 7.71 -3.06 -17.87
N PHE A 145 6.85 -3.98 -17.39
CA PHE A 145 5.82 -3.67 -16.40
C PHE A 145 6.42 -3.00 -15.17
N ASN A 146 7.41 -3.66 -14.55
CA ASN A 146 8.05 -3.20 -13.32
C ASN A 146 8.78 -1.88 -13.54
N THR A 147 9.45 -1.72 -14.70
CA THR A 147 10.18 -0.48 -15.03
C THR A 147 9.23 0.70 -15.25
N PHE A 148 8.09 0.47 -15.93
CA PHE A 148 7.08 1.50 -16.12
C PHE A 148 6.39 1.88 -14.82
N ASP A 149 6.08 0.89 -13.98
CA ASP A 149 5.53 1.11 -12.63
C ASP A 149 6.49 1.97 -11.80
N GLU A 150 7.78 1.63 -11.73
CA GLU A 150 8.80 2.38 -11.00
C GLU A 150 8.90 3.85 -11.46
N ILE A 151 8.92 4.08 -12.78
CA ILE A 151 9.02 5.43 -13.35
C ILE A 151 7.76 6.27 -13.08
N LEU A 152 6.58 5.64 -13.08
CA LEU A 152 5.30 6.32 -12.90
C LEU A 152 4.88 6.46 -11.44
N ARG A 153 5.42 5.64 -10.54
CA ARG A 153 5.04 5.59 -9.12
C ARG A 153 5.13 6.94 -8.41
N PRO A 154 6.17 7.78 -8.57
CA PRO A 154 6.20 9.09 -7.92
C PRO A 154 5.03 9.98 -8.34
N VAL A 155 4.69 9.98 -9.64
CA VAL A 155 3.57 10.76 -10.19
C VAL A 155 2.23 10.22 -9.68
N ALA A 156 2.09 8.91 -9.57
CA ALA A 156 0.91 8.26 -9.00
C ALA A 156 0.77 8.57 -7.49
N LEU A 157 1.87 8.58 -6.74
CA LEU A 157 1.88 8.95 -5.32
C LEU A 157 1.44 10.39 -5.09
N ASP A 158 1.92 11.33 -5.91
CA ASP A 158 1.52 12.74 -5.83
C ASP A 158 0.02 12.92 -6.11
N GLU A 159 -0.51 12.22 -7.13
CA GLU A 159 -1.95 12.24 -7.42
C GLU A 159 -2.77 11.58 -6.30
N TYR A 160 -2.26 10.49 -5.72
CA TYR A 160 -2.90 9.80 -4.61
C TYR A 160 -2.97 10.65 -3.34
N ARG A 161 -1.88 11.36 -2.99
CA ARG A 161 -1.85 12.29 -1.85
C ARG A 161 -2.92 13.38 -1.95
N CYS A 162 -3.25 13.81 -3.18
CA CYS A 162 -4.30 14.80 -3.42
C CYS A 162 -5.72 14.21 -3.29
N CYS A 163 -5.98 13.04 -3.88
CA CYS A 163 -7.34 12.50 -3.98
C CYS A 163 -7.74 11.58 -2.82
N LYS A 164 -6.77 10.84 -2.23
CA LYS A 164 -6.96 9.80 -1.21
C LYS A 164 -8.04 8.76 -1.55
N THR A 165 -8.36 8.60 -2.83
CA THR A 165 -9.37 7.65 -3.31
C THR A 165 -8.74 6.29 -3.56
N ARG A 166 -9.38 5.24 -3.04
CA ARG A 166 -9.04 3.86 -3.38
C ARG A 166 -9.38 3.60 -4.84
N VAL A 167 -8.41 3.11 -5.61
CA VAL A 167 -8.62 2.67 -6.98
C VAL A 167 -8.61 1.14 -7.00
N SER A 168 -9.77 0.54 -7.25
CA SER A 168 -9.85 -0.91 -7.50
C SER A 168 -9.74 -1.16 -9.00
N GLY A 169 -8.79 -2.03 -9.36
CA GLY A 169 -8.55 -2.46 -10.73
C GLY A 169 -8.98 -3.90 -10.94
N ASN A 170 -9.72 -4.15 -12.03
CA ASN A 170 -10.05 -5.49 -12.53
C ASN A 170 -9.84 -5.53 -14.04
N GLY A 171 -9.41 -6.68 -14.56
CA GLY A 171 -9.27 -6.94 -16.00
C GLY A 171 -7.83 -7.03 -16.49
N LEU A 172 -7.67 -7.15 -17.81
CA LEU A 172 -6.39 -7.39 -18.48
C LEU A 172 -5.29 -6.33 -18.21
N PRO A 173 -5.59 -5.01 -18.14
CA PRO A 173 -4.56 -4.02 -17.78
C PRO A 173 -4.20 -4.02 -16.28
N TRP A 174 -4.92 -4.80 -15.46
CA TRP A 174 -4.81 -4.85 -14.00
C TRP A 174 -4.34 -6.24 -13.56
N VAL A 175 -3.14 -6.64 -14.01
CA VAL A 175 -2.61 -7.97 -13.71
C VAL A 175 -2.26 -8.08 -12.23
N ARG A 176 -2.97 -8.97 -11.54
CA ARG A 176 -2.73 -9.33 -10.13
C ARG A 176 -1.46 -10.18 -10.01
N GLN A 177 -0.66 -9.98 -8.96
CA GLN A 177 0.59 -10.72 -8.75
C GLN A 177 0.37 -12.23 -8.66
N ARG A 178 -0.77 -12.67 -8.09
CA ARG A 178 -1.13 -14.10 -8.04
C ARG A 178 -1.18 -14.78 -9.40
N TRP A 179 -1.46 -14.02 -10.47
CA TRP A 179 -1.49 -14.52 -11.85
C TRP A 179 -0.23 -14.17 -12.63
N LEU A 180 0.40 -13.02 -12.33
CA LEU A 180 1.58 -12.55 -13.05
C LEU A 180 2.74 -13.54 -12.97
N LEU A 181 3.08 -14.03 -11.77
CA LEU A 181 4.25 -14.88 -11.59
C LEU A 181 4.08 -16.27 -12.24
N PRO A 182 2.97 -17.00 -12.03
CA PRO A 182 2.73 -18.26 -12.74
C PRO A 182 2.67 -18.08 -14.26
N SER A 183 2.01 -17.01 -14.74
CA SER A 183 1.93 -16.75 -16.19
C SER A 183 3.29 -16.46 -16.80
N ALA A 184 4.13 -15.65 -16.15
CA ALA A 184 5.48 -15.38 -16.60
C ALA A 184 6.34 -16.65 -16.67
N PHE A 185 6.25 -17.50 -15.65
CA PHE A 185 6.93 -18.80 -15.64
C PHE A 185 6.48 -19.71 -16.78
N VAL A 186 5.17 -19.87 -16.97
CA VAL A 186 4.60 -20.70 -18.05
C VAL A 186 4.98 -20.15 -19.41
N ILE A 187 4.84 -18.84 -19.63
CA ILE A 187 5.18 -18.16 -20.88
C ILE A 187 6.63 -18.43 -21.25
N ALA A 188 7.54 -18.32 -20.30
CA ALA A 188 8.95 -18.43 -20.60
C ALA A 188 9.43 -19.90 -20.66
N LEU A 189 8.76 -20.84 -19.97
CA LEU A 189 8.92 -22.29 -20.23
C LEU A 189 8.45 -22.65 -21.66
N VAL A 190 7.26 -22.17 -22.05
CA VAL A 190 6.74 -22.36 -23.42
C VAL A 190 7.66 -21.71 -24.44
N SER A 191 8.16 -20.50 -24.17
CA SER A 191 9.13 -19.82 -25.02
C SER A 191 10.40 -20.63 -25.20
N LEU A 192 10.94 -21.18 -24.11
CA LEU A 192 12.12 -22.06 -24.14
C LEU A 192 11.88 -23.28 -25.03
N VAL A 193 10.78 -24.01 -24.81
CA VAL A 193 10.45 -25.21 -25.58
C VAL A 193 10.28 -24.88 -27.07
N VAL A 194 9.57 -23.79 -27.39
CA VAL A 194 9.34 -23.38 -28.78
C VAL A 194 10.62 -22.91 -29.45
N PHE A 195 11.41 -22.05 -28.81
CA PHE A 195 12.66 -21.57 -29.39
C PHE A 195 13.68 -22.71 -29.58
N CYS A 196 13.84 -23.59 -28.59
CA CYS A 196 14.67 -24.78 -28.72
C CYS A 196 14.16 -25.71 -29.82
N GLY A 197 12.85 -25.96 -29.88
CA GLY A 197 12.24 -26.81 -30.92
C GLY A 197 12.41 -26.24 -32.33
N LEU A 198 12.25 -24.93 -32.52
CA LEU A 198 12.48 -24.26 -33.80
C LEU A 198 13.96 -24.30 -34.20
N ALA A 199 14.87 -24.04 -33.26
CA ALA A 199 16.31 -24.11 -33.50
C ALA A 199 16.75 -25.53 -33.86
N LEU A 200 16.32 -26.54 -33.10
CA LEU A 200 16.64 -27.95 -33.34
C LEU A 200 16.05 -28.46 -34.66
N SER A 201 14.78 -28.18 -34.95
CA SER A 201 14.12 -28.64 -36.18
C SER A 201 14.75 -28.03 -37.43
N SER A 202 15.12 -26.74 -37.41
CA SER A 202 15.78 -26.10 -38.55
C SER A 202 17.14 -26.73 -38.85
N GLN A 203 17.94 -27.00 -37.82
CA GLN A 203 19.25 -27.60 -37.98
C GLN A 203 19.19 -29.08 -38.35
N PHE A 204 18.25 -29.83 -37.77
CA PHE A 204 18.03 -31.22 -38.17
C PHE A 204 17.60 -31.33 -39.63
N ALA A 205 16.74 -30.42 -40.11
CA ALA A 205 16.33 -30.38 -41.51
C ALA A 205 17.47 -30.00 -42.47
N GLU A 206 18.37 -29.10 -42.05
CA GLU A 206 19.56 -28.75 -42.83
C GLU A 206 20.56 -29.91 -42.88
N ALA A 207 20.84 -30.53 -41.73
CA ALA A 207 21.70 -31.71 -41.61
C ALA A 207 21.18 -32.88 -42.44
N THR A 208 19.87 -33.13 -42.40
CA THR A 208 19.25 -34.19 -43.21
C THR A 208 19.41 -33.89 -44.70
N ARG A 209 19.18 -32.64 -45.12
CA ARG A 209 19.34 -32.24 -46.53
C ARG A 209 20.78 -32.36 -47.00
N SER A 210 21.75 -31.93 -46.19
CA SER A 210 23.17 -32.01 -46.54
C SER A 210 23.66 -33.46 -46.64
N VAL A 211 23.23 -34.32 -45.72
CA VAL A 211 23.53 -35.76 -45.75
C VAL A 211 22.89 -36.43 -46.97
N VAL A 212 21.59 -36.20 -47.23
CA VAL A 212 20.88 -36.77 -48.38
C VAL A 212 21.53 -36.34 -49.70
N ALA A 213 21.88 -35.06 -49.85
CA ALA A 213 22.52 -34.56 -51.06
C ALA A 213 23.88 -35.24 -51.32
N ARG A 214 24.71 -35.41 -50.29
CA ARG A 214 26.04 -36.02 -50.41
C ARG A 214 26.00 -37.54 -50.63
N VAL A 215 25.07 -38.24 -49.96
CA VAL A 215 24.87 -39.68 -50.16
C VAL A 215 24.36 -39.96 -51.57
N ALA A 216 23.46 -39.12 -52.08
CA ALA A 216 22.97 -39.21 -53.46
C ALA A 216 24.08 -39.00 -54.50
N GLU A 217 25.10 -38.20 -54.19
CA GLU A 217 26.26 -37.99 -55.08
C GLU A 217 27.27 -39.13 -55.06
N GLN A 218 27.49 -39.80 -53.91
CA GLN A 218 28.66 -40.66 -53.73
C GLN A 218 28.41 -42.17 -53.79
N ASN A 219 27.33 -42.71 -53.19
CA ASN A 219 27.10 -44.17 -53.22
C ASN A 219 25.75 -44.55 -52.56
N PRO A 220 24.82 -45.23 -53.28
CA PRO A 220 23.49 -45.57 -52.76
C PRO A 220 23.47 -46.61 -51.62
N GLY A 221 24.59 -47.27 -51.31
CA GLY A 221 24.67 -48.33 -50.29
C GLY A 221 25.07 -47.89 -48.87
N LEU A 222 25.27 -46.60 -48.61
CA LEU A 222 26.00 -46.11 -47.44
C LEU A 222 25.11 -45.65 -46.28
N ALA A 223 24.44 -46.60 -45.62
CA ALA A 223 23.73 -46.34 -44.36
C ALA A 223 24.69 -46.08 -43.17
N ALA A 224 25.91 -46.64 -43.19
CA ALA A 224 26.89 -46.50 -42.10
C ALA A 224 27.62 -45.14 -42.07
N LEU A 225 27.69 -44.42 -43.19
CA LEU A 225 28.29 -43.08 -43.26
C LEU A 225 27.33 -41.97 -42.79
N VAL A 226 26.02 -42.25 -42.81
CA VAL A 226 24.95 -41.35 -42.32
C VAL A 226 25.06 -41.15 -40.80
N GLU A 227 25.54 -42.14 -40.06
CA GLU A 227 25.61 -42.10 -38.59
C GLU A 227 26.70 -41.13 -38.07
N HIS A 228 27.86 -41.07 -38.74
CA HIS A 228 28.94 -40.15 -38.36
C HIS A 228 28.58 -38.68 -38.63
N GLU A 229 27.84 -38.39 -39.70
CA GLU A 229 27.42 -37.01 -40.00
C GLU A 229 26.17 -36.55 -39.27
N LEU A 230 25.29 -37.46 -38.83
CA LEU A 230 24.29 -37.09 -37.84
C LEU A 230 24.93 -36.67 -36.51
N ALA A 231 26.08 -37.25 -36.14
CA ALA A 231 26.81 -36.89 -34.93
C ALA A 231 27.50 -35.50 -35.04
N SER A 232 28.08 -35.16 -36.19
CA SER A 232 28.72 -33.85 -36.42
C SER A 232 27.68 -32.72 -36.53
N ALA A 233 26.54 -32.99 -37.17
CA ALA A 233 25.38 -32.10 -37.22
C ALA A 233 24.80 -31.81 -35.82
N GLY A 234 24.87 -32.78 -34.91
CA GLY A 234 24.44 -32.61 -33.52
C GLY A 234 25.22 -31.52 -32.76
N MET A 235 26.51 -31.35 -33.03
CA MET A 235 27.31 -30.31 -32.37
C MET A 235 26.98 -28.89 -32.86
N GLY A 236 26.65 -28.72 -34.15
CA GLY A 236 26.15 -27.45 -34.67
C GLY A 236 24.85 -27.02 -33.96
N ALA A 237 23.99 -28.00 -33.66
CA ALA A 237 22.71 -27.79 -33.00
C ALA A 237 22.81 -27.28 -31.56
N LEU A 238 23.86 -27.67 -30.84
CA LEU A 238 24.05 -27.31 -29.45
C LEU A 238 24.25 -25.80 -29.26
N TRP A 239 24.90 -25.10 -30.19
CA TRP A 239 25.27 -23.71 -29.98
C TRP A 239 24.06 -22.74 -29.98
N PRO A 240 23.13 -22.78 -30.95
CA PRO A 240 21.93 -21.95 -30.91
C PRO A 240 21.04 -22.28 -29.72
N VAL A 241 20.90 -23.56 -29.36
CA VAL A 241 20.14 -23.98 -28.18
C VAL A 241 20.79 -23.46 -26.89
N ALA A 242 22.11 -23.53 -26.78
CA ALA A 242 22.85 -23.01 -25.63
C ALA A 242 22.72 -21.48 -25.51
N ILE A 243 22.80 -20.74 -26.62
CA ILE A 243 22.60 -19.28 -26.63
C ILE A 243 21.18 -18.92 -26.20
N ILE A 244 20.16 -19.55 -26.79
CA ILE A 244 18.75 -19.33 -26.44
C ILE A 244 18.51 -19.67 -24.98
N GLY A 245 19.03 -20.81 -24.51
CA GLY A 245 18.94 -21.25 -23.13
C GLY A 245 19.58 -20.25 -22.16
N ALA A 246 20.82 -19.84 -22.42
CA ALA A 246 21.54 -18.85 -21.62
C ALA A 246 20.80 -17.50 -21.57
N PHE A 247 20.30 -17.03 -22.71
CA PHE A 247 19.52 -15.80 -22.80
C PHE A 247 18.24 -15.86 -21.96
N LEU A 248 17.51 -16.96 -22.04
CA LEU A 248 16.27 -17.14 -21.27
C LEU A 248 16.57 -17.22 -19.77
N VAL A 249 17.60 -17.95 -19.37
CA VAL A 249 18.04 -18.01 -17.96
C VAL A 249 18.39 -16.61 -17.44
N ILE A 250 19.19 -15.83 -18.19
CA ILE A 250 19.53 -14.44 -17.81
C ILE A 250 18.27 -13.58 -17.70
N SER A 251 17.36 -13.67 -18.68
CA SER A 251 16.10 -12.92 -18.69
C SER A 251 15.23 -13.26 -17.47
N PHE A 252 15.18 -14.54 -17.07
CA PHE A 252 14.47 -15.00 -15.87
C PHE A 252 15.12 -14.48 -14.59
N ILE A 253 16.45 -14.53 -14.49
CA ILE A 253 17.18 -14.00 -13.32
C ILE A 253 16.87 -12.51 -13.17
N ILE A 254 16.93 -11.73 -14.26
CA ILE A 254 16.59 -10.30 -14.25
C ILE A 254 15.13 -10.08 -13.86
N THR A 255 14.20 -10.88 -14.40
CA THR A 255 12.77 -10.77 -14.09
C THR A 255 12.49 -11.08 -12.61
N GLY A 256 13.04 -12.18 -12.09
CA GLY A 256 12.90 -12.56 -10.69
C GLY A 256 13.53 -11.54 -9.76
N TYR A 257 14.72 -11.03 -10.08
CA TYR A 257 15.40 -10.00 -9.32
C TYR A 257 14.60 -8.69 -9.26
N THR A 258 14.11 -8.19 -10.40
CA THR A 258 13.31 -6.96 -10.45
C THR A 258 11.99 -7.10 -9.71
N LEU A 259 11.34 -8.28 -9.78
CA LEU A 259 10.13 -8.56 -9.01
C LEU A 259 10.41 -8.59 -7.51
N ALA A 260 11.49 -9.25 -7.09
CA ALA A 260 11.90 -9.30 -5.68
C ALA A 260 12.22 -7.91 -5.13
N LEU A 261 12.93 -7.07 -5.90
CA LEU A 261 13.18 -5.67 -5.53
C LEU A 261 11.89 -4.86 -5.40
N ARG A 262 10.92 -5.08 -6.28
CA ARG A 262 9.62 -4.42 -6.21
C ARG A 262 8.86 -4.83 -4.96
N GLN A 263 8.82 -6.12 -4.64
CA GLN A 263 8.16 -6.64 -3.44
C GLN A 263 8.83 -6.17 -2.16
N SER A 264 10.17 -6.17 -2.10
CA SER A 264 10.90 -5.69 -0.92
C SER A 264 10.69 -4.19 -0.69
N SER A 265 10.68 -3.38 -1.75
CA SER A 265 10.42 -1.94 -1.66
C SER A 265 9.01 -1.64 -1.16
N ALA A 266 8.01 -2.38 -1.65
CA ALA A 266 6.63 -2.25 -1.17
C ALA A 266 6.49 -2.63 0.30
N ALA A 267 7.07 -3.78 0.68
CA ALA A 267 7.06 -4.27 2.05
C ALA A 267 7.75 -3.29 3.00
N ALA A 268 8.92 -2.76 2.63
CA ALA A 268 9.63 -1.75 3.41
C ALA A 268 8.82 -0.45 3.58
N SER A 269 8.11 -0.02 2.55
CA SER A 269 7.23 1.15 2.63
C SER A 269 6.05 0.93 3.58
N ILE A 270 5.43 -0.25 3.54
CA ILE A 270 4.31 -0.60 4.44
C ILE A 270 4.81 -0.74 5.87
N GLU A 271 5.95 -1.41 6.07
CA GLU A 271 6.59 -1.56 7.36
C GLU A 271 6.95 -0.20 7.98
N SER A 272 7.52 0.71 7.19
CA SER A 272 7.84 2.07 7.64
C SER A 272 6.58 2.81 8.13
N SER A 273 5.48 2.73 7.38
CA SER A 273 4.19 3.31 7.78
C SER A 273 3.64 2.70 9.07
N LEU A 274 3.71 1.37 9.22
CA LEU A 274 3.28 0.67 10.43
C LEU A 274 4.15 1.02 11.65
N ARG A 275 5.48 1.11 11.48
CA ARG A 275 6.39 1.56 12.55
C ARG A 275 6.09 3.00 12.97
N ALA A 276 5.84 3.89 12.01
CA ALA A 276 5.46 5.28 12.27
C ALA A 276 4.11 5.37 13.03
N LEU A 277 3.16 4.51 12.66
CA LEU A 277 1.89 4.36 13.36
C LEU A 277 2.09 3.92 14.82
N VAL A 278 2.90 2.89 15.07
CA VAL A 278 3.22 2.42 16.43
C VAL A 278 3.95 3.49 17.24
N ALA A 279 4.80 4.30 16.60
CA ALA A 279 5.48 5.43 17.23
C ALA A 279 4.57 6.65 17.49
N GLY A 280 3.26 6.56 17.23
CA GLY A 280 2.32 7.66 17.42
C GLY A 280 2.45 8.79 16.38
N THR A 281 3.17 8.54 15.29
CA THR A 281 3.37 9.48 14.17
C THR A 281 2.87 8.84 12.87
N PRO A 282 1.57 8.54 12.74
CA PRO A 282 1.05 7.82 11.59
C PRO A 282 1.41 8.53 10.28
N GLN A 283 2.06 7.78 9.40
CA GLN A 283 2.47 8.22 8.06
C GLN A 283 1.86 7.28 7.04
N MET A 284 1.45 7.83 5.89
CA MET A 284 0.94 7.01 4.79
C MET A 284 2.10 6.26 4.13
N PRO A 285 1.91 5.00 3.73
CA PRO A 285 2.92 4.28 2.95
C PRO A 285 3.21 5.00 1.64
N GLU A 286 4.49 5.12 1.27
CA GLU A 286 4.96 5.63 -0.01
C GLU A 286 4.89 4.59 -1.13
N TRP A 287 3.78 3.84 -1.15
CA TRP A 287 3.53 2.82 -2.16
C TRP A 287 2.11 2.94 -2.70
N VAL A 288 1.98 3.07 -4.02
CA VAL A 288 0.68 3.00 -4.69
C VAL A 288 0.86 2.10 -5.89
N ALA A 289 0.06 1.03 -5.91
CA ALA A 289 0.05 0.04 -6.97
C ALA A 289 -1.37 -0.51 -7.09
N THR A 290 -1.55 -1.40 -8.05
CA THR A 290 -2.87 -1.93 -8.41
C THR A 290 -3.05 -3.40 -8.10
N ASP A 291 -1.98 -4.00 -7.63
CA ASP A 291 -1.88 -5.38 -7.25
C ASP A 291 -2.19 -5.54 -5.75
N GLU A 292 -1.95 -6.72 -5.23
CA GLU A 292 -2.18 -7.10 -3.85
C GLU A 292 -1.36 -6.23 -2.87
N LEU A 293 -0.15 -5.81 -3.26
CA LEU A 293 0.66 -4.87 -2.46
C LEU A 293 0.06 -3.46 -2.47
N GLY A 294 -0.51 -3.06 -3.60
CA GLY A 294 -1.33 -1.85 -3.70
C GLY A 294 -2.52 -1.89 -2.75
N ASP A 295 -3.33 -2.95 -2.79
CA ASP A 295 -4.47 -3.14 -1.88
C ASP A 295 -4.06 -3.10 -0.40
N LEU A 296 -2.96 -3.76 -0.04
CA LEU A 296 -2.42 -3.72 1.30
C LEU A 296 -2.00 -2.30 1.70
N SER A 297 -1.30 -1.59 0.81
CA SER A 297 -0.89 -0.19 1.03
C SER A 297 -2.10 0.76 1.22
N PHE A 298 -3.17 0.58 0.45
CA PHE A 298 -4.42 1.34 0.64
C PHE A 298 -5.05 1.05 2.00
N ALA A 299 -5.13 -0.22 2.42
CA ALA A 299 -5.64 -0.59 3.73
C ALA A 299 -4.79 0.02 4.86
N THR A 300 -3.47 -0.05 4.76
CA THR A 300 -2.55 0.59 5.72
C THR A 300 -2.71 2.11 5.73
N THR A 301 -2.96 2.74 4.59
CA THR A 301 -3.25 4.18 4.52
C THR A 301 -4.54 4.53 5.26
N GLN A 302 -5.59 3.73 5.10
CA GLN A 302 -6.87 3.95 5.78
C GLN A 302 -6.69 3.85 7.31
N VAL A 303 -6.03 2.80 7.79
CA VAL A 303 -5.72 2.63 9.23
C VAL A 303 -4.88 3.80 9.75
N SER A 304 -3.88 4.24 8.99
CA SER A 304 -3.03 5.38 9.38
C SER A 304 -3.82 6.68 9.46
N ALA A 305 -4.73 6.93 8.52
CA ALA A 305 -5.59 8.12 8.53
C ALA A 305 -6.57 8.11 9.72
N GLU A 306 -7.18 6.97 10.01
CA GLU A 306 -8.05 6.79 11.18
C GLU A 306 -7.27 7.03 12.48
N MET A 307 -6.07 6.46 12.61
CA MET A 307 -5.24 6.63 13.79
C MET A 307 -4.72 8.05 13.95
N GLN A 308 -4.41 8.75 12.87
CA GLN A 308 -4.06 10.17 12.93
C GLN A 308 -5.20 11.01 13.49
N HIS A 309 -6.44 10.69 13.11
CA HIS A 309 -7.62 11.34 13.67
C HIS A 309 -7.76 11.06 15.16
N ILE A 310 -7.61 9.79 15.58
CA ILE A 310 -7.64 9.37 16.98
C ILE A 310 -6.57 10.10 17.80
N PHE A 311 -5.31 10.12 17.35
CA PHE A 311 -4.23 10.82 18.07
C PHE A 311 -4.48 12.33 18.17
N THR A 312 -5.05 12.93 17.13
CA THR A 312 -5.41 14.36 17.16
C THR A 312 -6.51 14.63 18.19
N GLN A 313 -7.55 13.79 18.24
CA GLN A 313 -8.62 13.88 19.24
C GLN A 313 -8.09 13.65 20.66
N LEU A 314 -7.24 12.65 20.86
CA LEU A 314 -6.60 12.39 22.16
C LEU A 314 -5.72 13.56 22.62
N LYS A 315 -4.97 14.17 21.69
CA LYS A 315 -4.16 15.36 21.99
C LYS A 315 -5.03 16.57 22.35
N ALA A 316 -6.16 16.77 21.66
CA ALA A 316 -7.12 17.82 22.00
C ALA A 316 -7.75 17.59 23.39
N MET A 317 -8.12 16.34 23.70
CA MET A 317 -8.64 15.95 25.00
C MET A 317 -7.61 16.18 26.12
N ALA A 318 -6.36 15.76 25.91
CA ALA A 318 -5.27 15.99 26.87
C ALA A 318 -4.98 17.48 27.09
N ALA A 319 -5.26 18.33 26.10
CA ALA A 319 -5.20 19.78 26.21
C ALA A 319 -6.45 20.40 26.88
N GLY A 320 -7.38 19.58 27.38
CA GLY A 320 -8.58 20.04 28.07
C GLY A 320 -9.77 20.34 27.17
N ASP A 321 -9.69 20.09 25.85
CA ASP A 321 -10.83 20.19 24.94
C ASP A 321 -11.71 18.93 25.04
N LEU A 322 -12.37 18.81 26.19
CA LEU A 322 -13.35 17.76 26.45
C LEU A 322 -14.67 18.01 25.72
N ARG A 323 -14.83 19.11 24.95
CA ARG A 323 -16.05 19.41 24.20
C ARG A 323 -16.05 18.80 22.80
N SER A 324 -14.88 18.55 22.20
CA SER A 324 -14.81 17.91 20.88
C SER A 324 -15.41 16.49 20.90
N GLU A 325 -16.44 16.27 20.08
CA GLU A 325 -17.14 14.98 20.00
C GLU A 325 -16.23 13.93 19.35
N ILE A 326 -15.87 12.87 20.08
CA ILE A 326 -15.17 11.72 19.50
C ILE A 326 -16.14 11.02 18.56
N ARG A 327 -15.87 11.11 17.25
CA ARG A 327 -16.61 10.40 16.21
C ARG A 327 -15.79 9.22 15.72
N GLY A 328 -16.37 8.02 15.75
CA GLY A 328 -15.84 6.82 15.11
C GLY A 328 -16.41 5.53 15.70
N GLU A 329 -16.43 4.47 14.89
CA GLU A 329 -17.04 3.18 15.23
C GLU A 329 -16.04 2.14 15.76
N SER A 330 -14.76 2.50 15.91
CA SER A 330 -13.77 1.54 16.40
C SER A 330 -14.03 1.19 17.88
N GLY A 331 -13.84 -0.08 18.25
CA GLY A 331 -14.05 -0.53 19.63
C GLY A 331 -13.20 0.25 20.65
N LEU A 332 -12.00 0.69 20.25
CA LEU A 332 -11.14 1.55 21.04
C LEU A 332 -11.76 2.94 21.26
N LEU A 333 -12.30 3.57 20.20
CA LEU A 333 -12.96 4.86 20.30
C LEU A 333 -14.21 4.80 21.16
N ARG A 334 -14.94 3.68 21.15
CA ARG A 334 -16.08 3.47 22.04
C ARG A 334 -15.66 3.49 23.51
N ALA A 335 -14.62 2.73 23.86
CA ALA A 335 -14.08 2.73 25.22
C ALA A 335 -13.58 4.12 25.66
N PHE A 336 -12.94 4.87 24.76
CA PHE A 336 -12.55 6.26 25.04
C PHE A 336 -13.72 7.22 25.17
N GLY A 337 -14.76 7.05 24.35
CA GLY A 337 -16.00 7.82 24.44
C GLY A 337 -16.70 7.61 25.78
N GLU A 338 -16.76 6.36 26.25
CA GLU A 338 -17.29 6.00 27.57
C GLU A 338 -16.46 6.64 28.69
N SER A 339 -15.12 6.56 28.63
CA SER A 339 -14.23 7.19 29.61
C SER A 339 -14.40 8.72 29.66
N ARG A 340 -14.49 9.38 28.49
CA ARG A 340 -14.74 10.82 28.40
C ARG A 340 -16.10 11.20 28.98
N ALA A 341 -17.16 10.45 28.66
CA ALA A 341 -18.49 10.68 29.22
C ALA A 341 -18.45 10.59 30.76
N GLY A 342 -17.69 9.63 31.31
CA GLY A 342 -17.42 9.54 32.74
C GLY A 342 -16.72 10.79 33.29
N MET A 343 -15.65 11.25 32.64
CA MET A 343 -14.90 12.45 33.06
C MET A 343 -15.74 13.74 33.00
N LEU A 344 -16.58 13.90 31.97
CA LEU A 344 -17.46 15.06 31.84
C LEU A 344 -18.51 15.09 32.94
N ARG A 345 -19.18 13.97 33.21
CA ARG A 345 -20.13 13.85 34.33
C ARG A 345 -19.45 14.17 35.66
N LEU A 346 -18.22 13.70 35.84
CA LEU A 346 -17.44 13.97 37.04
C LEU A 346 -17.10 15.46 37.18
N ALA A 347 -16.72 16.12 36.09
CA ALA A 347 -16.49 17.56 36.08
C ALA A 347 -17.77 18.35 36.42
N GLU A 348 -18.92 17.96 35.85
CA GLU A 348 -20.23 18.56 36.16
C GLU A 348 -20.58 18.41 37.64
N VAL A 349 -20.37 17.22 38.21
CA VAL A 349 -20.60 16.95 39.64
C VAL A 349 -19.67 17.79 40.50
N MET A 350 -18.40 17.93 40.15
CA MET A 350 -17.47 18.79 40.89
C MET A 350 -17.87 20.26 40.85
N VAL A 351 -18.40 20.75 39.73
CA VAL A 351 -18.93 22.12 39.62
C VAL A 351 -20.20 22.29 40.46
N ALA A 352 -21.14 21.34 40.42
CA ALA A 352 -22.34 21.35 41.25
C ALA A 352 -21.98 21.34 42.74
N LEU A 353 -21.06 20.46 43.14
CA LEU A 353 -20.57 20.34 44.50
C LEU A 353 -19.88 21.63 44.98
N ALA A 354 -19.08 22.27 44.12
CA ALA A 354 -18.45 23.56 44.43
C ALA A 354 -19.47 24.70 44.60
N ARG A 355 -20.67 24.58 43.99
CA ARG A 355 -21.79 25.51 44.18
C ARG A 355 -22.66 25.18 45.40
N GLY A 356 -22.36 24.10 46.12
CA GLY A 356 -23.19 23.61 47.22
C GLY A 356 -24.44 22.87 46.76
N GLU A 357 -24.56 22.55 45.46
CA GLU A 357 -25.65 21.76 44.90
C GLU A 357 -25.36 20.27 45.15
N LEU A 358 -25.70 19.78 46.35
CA LEU A 358 -25.61 18.37 46.73
C LEU A 358 -26.77 17.58 46.10
N GLY A 359 -26.78 17.51 44.77
CA GLY A 359 -27.77 16.78 43.97
C GLY A 359 -27.51 15.27 43.90
N ALA A 360 -28.25 14.60 43.01
CA ALA A 360 -28.24 13.15 42.83
C ALA A 360 -26.82 12.56 42.63
N ARG A 361 -26.57 11.43 43.29
CA ARG A 361 -25.29 10.70 43.24
C ARG A 361 -24.99 10.30 41.80
N PRO A 362 -23.85 10.70 41.21
CA PRO A 362 -23.53 10.29 39.86
C PRO A 362 -23.21 8.79 39.83
N ASP A 363 -23.89 8.06 38.96
CA ASP A 363 -23.59 6.66 38.67
C ASP A 363 -22.40 6.60 37.71
N ILE A 364 -21.20 6.52 38.29
CA ILE A 364 -19.93 6.36 37.58
C ILE A 364 -19.46 4.93 37.84
N ALA A 365 -19.24 4.16 36.79
CA ALA A 365 -18.76 2.78 36.91
C ALA A 365 -17.26 2.71 37.27
N GLY A 366 -16.86 1.65 37.99
CA GLY A 366 -15.46 1.33 38.31
C GLY A 366 -14.90 2.02 39.56
N ASP A 367 -13.60 1.82 39.81
CA ASP A 367 -12.90 2.27 41.03
C ASP A 367 -12.92 3.79 41.23
N LEU A 368 -13.02 4.53 40.13
CA LEU A 368 -13.13 5.99 40.16
C LEU A 368 -14.49 6.40 40.72
N GLY A 369 -15.55 5.73 40.30
CA GLY A 369 -16.90 5.95 40.82
C GLY A 369 -17.03 5.60 42.29
N THR A 370 -16.41 4.52 42.76
CA THR A 370 -16.41 4.15 44.19
C THR A 370 -15.67 5.17 45.04
N SER A 371 -14.49 5.63 44.59
CA SER A 371 -13.72 6.68 45.25
C SER A 371 -14.49 8.00 45.32
N PHE A 372 -15.18 8.38 44.25
CA PHE A 372 -16.03 9.58 44.22
C PHE A 372 -17.28 9.44 45.10
N ALA A 373 -17.92 8.27 45.11
CA ALA A 373 -19.06 8.00 45.97
C ALA A 373 -18.70 8.12 47.46
N ALA A 374 -17.46 7.78 47.83
CA ALA A 374 -16.91 7.97 49.16
C ALA A 374 -16.60 9.44 49.48
N LEU A 375 -16.00 10.18 48.53
CA LEU A 375 -15.71 11.60 48.67
C LEU A 375 -17.00 12.44 48.77
N HIS A 376 -17.99 12.17 47.92
CA HIS A 376 -19.31 12.80 47.96
C HIS A 376 -20.00 12.54 49.30
N SER A 377 -19.99 11.29 49.78
CA SER A 377 -20.55 10.93 51.10
C SER A 377 -19.88 11.73 52.22
N SER A 378 -18.55 11.86 52.17
CA SER A 378 -17.78 12.63 53.14
C SER A 378 -18.13 14.12 53.11
N LEU A 379 -18.23 14.73 51.93
CA LEU A 379 -18.60 16.14 51.77
C LEU A 379 -20.04 16.42 52.19
N GLN A 380 -20.98 15.52 51.91
CA GLN A 380 -22.35 15.62 52.35
C GLN A 380 -22.46 15.52 53.88
N ALA A 381 -21.69 14.62 54.52
CA ALA A 381 -21.60 14.54 55.97
C ALA A 381 -21.04 15.84 56.59
N ILE A 382 -20.03 16.44 55.97
CA ILE A 382 -19.46 17.73 56.39
C ILE A 382 -20.49 18.85 56.25
N ALA A 383 -21.19 18.94 55.12
CA ALA A 383 -22.20 19.96 54.88
C ALA A 383 -23.38 19.85 55.88
N ASN A 384 -23.88 18.63 56.11
CA ASN A 384 -24.92 18.37 57.10
C ASN A 384 -24.48 18.75 58.51
N GLN A 385 -23.21 18.50 58.85
CA GLN A 385 -22.69 18.92 60.14
C GLN A 385 -22.59 20.43 60.26
N ALA A 386 -22.07 21.10 59.24
CA ALA A 386 -21.97 22.55 59.23
C ALA A 386 -23.36 23.20 59.43
N GLN A 387 -24.39 22.64 58.78
CA GLN A 387 -25.77 23.05 58.97
C GLN A 387 -26.25 22.83 60.41
N LYS A 388 -26.03 21.65 61.00
CA LYS A 388 -26.40 21.38 62.41
C LYS A 388 -25.71 22.32 63.40
N ILE A 389 -24.42 22.61 63.18
CA ILE A 389 -23.67 23.58 63.99
C ILE A 389 -24.27 24.97 63.84
N ALA A 390 -24.63 25.38 62.61
CA ALA A 390 -25.29 26.65 62.35
C ALA A 390 -26.67 26.74 63.03
N ASP A 391 -27.41 25.63 63.09
CA ASP A 391 -28.69 25.52 63.78
C ASP A 391 -28.55 25.37 65.32
N GLY A 392 -27.31 25.36 65.84
CA GLY A 392 -27.00 25.27 67.27
C GLY A 392 -27.05 23.85 67.86
N ASP A 393 -27.29 22.82 67.04
CA ASP A 393 -27.24 21.42 67.48
C ASP A 393 -25.79 20.91 67.48
N LEU A 394 -25.09 21.23 68.56
CA LEU A 394 -23.74 20.72 68.77
C LEU A 394 -23.73 19.27 69.25
N ARG A 395 -24.86 18.63 69.61
CA ARG A 395 -24.88 17.37 70.40
C ARG A 395 -24.52 16.12 69.60
N GLN A 396 -24.56 16.16 68.27
CA GLN A 396 -24.14 15.02 67.45
C GLN A 396 -22.63 15.03 67.17
N GLU A 397 -21.99 13.88 67.34
CA GLU A 397 -20.61 13.65 66.94
C GLU A 397 -20.53 13.34 65.44
N VAL A 398 -19.45 13.82 64.82
CA VAL A 398 -19.22 13.70 63.39
C VAL A 398 -18.43 12.44 63.11
N GLU A 399 -19.03 11.50 62.39
CA GLU A 399 -18.33 10.37 61.79
C GLU A 399 -17.83 10.74 60.39
N VAL A 400 -16.81 11.60 60.34
CA VAL A 400 -16.03 11.83 59.12
C VAL A 400 -14.68 11.14 59.32
N PRO A 401 -14.28 10.20 58.44
CA PRO A 401 -12.99 9.54 58.56
C PRO A 401 -11.82 10.48 58.23
N GLY A 402 -10.64 10.17 58.79
CA GLY A 402 -9.39 10.87 58.48
C GLY A 402 -9.10 12.14 59.28
N THR A 403 -8.10 12.89 58.82
CA THR A 403 -7.57 14.10 59.50
C THR A 403 -8.59 15.23 59.58
N LEU A 404 -9.43 15.38 58.55
CA LEU A 404 -10.48 16.38 58.51
C LEU A 404 -11.55 16.13 59.57
N GLY A 405 -12.04 14.89 59.68
CA GLY A 405 -13.02 14.55 60.71
C GLY A 405 -12.48 14.67 62.12
N ASN A 406 -11.20 14.36 62.34
CA ASN A 406 -10.54 14.63 63.63
C ASN A 406 -10.52 16.13 63.96
N SER A 407 -10.27 16.97 62.95
CA SER A 407 -10.27 18.44 63.11
C SER A 407 -11.67 18.98 63.40
N LEU A 408 -12.70 18.47 62.71
CA LEU A 408 -14.10 18.83 62.94
C LEU A 408 -14.59 18.39 64.33
N ARG A 409 -14.23 17.19 64.78
CA ARG A 409 -14.55 16.74 66.15
C ARG A 409 -13.90 17.62 67.21
N ARG A 410 -12.63 17.99 67.02
CA ARG A 410 -11.94 18.94 67.91
C ARG A 410 -12.60 20.31 67.92
N MET A 411 -12.98 20.83 66.75
CA MET A 411 -13.70 22.11 66.63
C MET A 411 -15.06 22.07 67.33
N ASN A 412 -15.86 21.02 67.12
CA ASN A 412 -17.16 20.85 67.79
C ASN A 412 -16.99 20.71 69.32
N GLY A 413 -15.97 19.97 69.77
CA GLY A 413 -15.59 19.91 71.19
C GLY A 413 -15.28 21.28 71.77
N ASN A 414 -14.45 22.07 71.09
CA ASN A 414 -14.12 23.44 71.52
C ASN A 414 -15.36 24.35 71.58
N LEU A 415 -16.26 24.26 70.59
CA LEU A 415 -17.52 25.02 70.56
C LEU A 415 -18.44 24.62 71.71
N ARG A 416 -18.60 23.32 71.99
CA ARG A 416 -19.39 22.84 73.14
C ARG A 416 -18.85 23.38 74.46
N THR A 417 -17.54 23.31 74.67
CA THR A 417 -16.90 23.83 75.88
C THR A 417 -17.15 25.33 76.02
N MET A 418 -17.04 26.09 74.92
CA MET A 418 -17.28 27.53 74.92
C MET A 418 -18.75 27.88 75.24
N VAL A 419 -19.71 27.16 74.65
CA VAL A 419 -21.15 27.33 74.94
C VAL A 419 -21.46 26.96 76.39
N GLY A 420 -20.91 25.87 76.91
CA GLY A 420 -21.07 25.46 78.31
C GLY A 420 -20.54 26.52 79.29
N GLN A 421 -19.34 27.05 79.03
CA GLN A 421 -18.76 28.13 79.84
C GLN A 421 -19.62 29.41 79.80
N SER A 422 -20.22 29.74 78.65
CA SER A 422 -21.12 30.88 78.52
C SER A 422 -22.45 30.68 79.27
N GLN A 423 -23.01 29.46 79.25
CA GLN A 423 -24.22 29.11 80.00
C GLN A 423 -23.95 29.11 81.51
N ASP A 424 -22.85 28.53 81.97
CA ASP A 424 -22.44 28.56 83.39
C ASP A 424 -22.19 30.00 83.87
N GLY A 425 -21.55 30.82 83.03
CA GLY A 425 -21.37 32.24 83.29
C GLY A 425 -22.70 33.00 83.41
N SER A 426 -23.65 32.69 82.53
CA SER A 426 -25.00 33.28 82.57
C SER A 426 -25.80 32.83 83.81
N ALA A 427 -25.69 31.55 84.19
CA ALA A 427 -26.32 31.03 85.40
C ALA A 427 -25.75 31.69 86.67
N ARG A 428 -24.42 31.82 86.75
CA ARG A 428 -23.77 32.53 87.86
C ARG A 428 -24.18 34.00 87.93
N LEU A 429 -24.30 34.68 86.80
CA LEU A 429 -24.81 36.05 86.75
C LEU A 429 -26.27 36.11 87.24
N SER A 430 -27.10 35.16 86.84
CA SER A 430 -28.49 35.06 87.31
C SER A 430 -28.57 34.83 88.82
N ASP A 431 -27.75 33.93 89.38
CA ASP A 431 -27.67 33.70 90.83
C ASP A 431 -27.17 34.95 91.58
N LEU A 432 -26.23 35.69 90.99
CA LEU A 432 -25.74 36.96 91.56
C LEU A 432 -26.85 38.01 91.57
N VAL A 433 -27.65 38.10 90.52
CA VAL A 433 -28.82 39.00 90.44
C VAL A 433 -29.87 38.60 91.47
N VAL A 434 -30.18 37.32 91.62
CA VAL A 434 -31.15 36.83 92.63
C VAL A 434 -30.65 37.11 94.05
N ASN A 435 -29.37 36.87 94.34
CA ASN A 435 -28.77 37.18 95.63
C ASN A 435 -28.75 38.69 95.92
N LEU A 436 -28.50 39.53 94.91
CA LEU A 436 -28.58 40.99 95.06
C LEU A 436 -30.01 41.47 95.29
N GLN A 437 -31.00 40.86 94.66
CA GLN A 437 -32.42 41.17 94.91
C GLN A 437 -32.86 40.73 96.30
N GLY A 438 -32.43 39.55 96.77
CA GLY A 438 -32.72 39.07 98.12
C GLY A 438 -32.02 39.86 99.23
N ALA A 439 -30.89 40.52 98.95
CA ALA A 439 -30.21 41.41 99.89
C ALA A 439 -30.80 42.83 99.93
N ALA A 440 -31.63 43.20 98.95
CA ALA A 440 -32.27 44.52 98.83
C ALA A 440 -33.71 44.56 99.38
N SER A 441 -34.29 43.40 99.72
CA SER A 441 -35.54 43.24 100.47
C SER A 441 -35.26 43.00 101.95
#